data_AF-A0AAV0C1W7-F1
#
_entry.id   AF-A0AAV0C1W7-F1
#
_cell.length_a   1.000
_cell.length_b   1.000
_cell.length_c   1.000
_cell.angle_alpha   90.00
_cell.angle_beta   90.00
_cell.angle_gamma   90.00
#
_symmetry.space_group_name_H-M   'P 1'
#
loop_
_entity.id
_entity.type
_entity.pdbx_description
1 polymer ?
#
loop_
_entity_poly.entity_id
_entity_poly.type
_entity_poly.pdbx_seq_one_letter_code
_entity_poly.pdbx_strand_id
1 'polypeptide(L)'
;MKIFRTFNRIGAQQGFCSVGHLLLLSFILSVVFFTTSYAACSNGTCQLLDSCSAPTDCGQGLYCGNCPAMGKNQPFCIRGQATIPTSIVSGLPFNKYSWLVTHNSFSIANAPLLTGGQRITFINQEDSVTNQLMNGVRGFMLDMYDFENDIWLCHSFHGQCFNFTAFEPAINTLREIEAFLATNPSEIVTIIIEDYVHRPKGLTEVFNEAGLDRYLFPLSKMPRKGEDWPTVYEMASKNYRLLVFTSDSSKEREEGIAYQWRYMVENEPGDPGVRGSCTNRKESKGLNSRSASLFLMNYFPTIPDQNEVCREHSAALVDTVSSCHKAAGNLMPNYVAVNFYMRSDGGGVFDELDRMNGQSLCGCNTISACEAGGRYGVCKDIAASSRTPGINSNGGSFSGSVQMTGSAASTKLTNAIYVFLICWPLMIPFSL
;
A
#
# COMPACT_ATOMS: atom_id res chain seq x y z
N MET A 1 42.34 69.66 -61.12
CA MET A 1 41.23 69.83 -62.10
C MET A 1 39.98 69.16 -61.52
N LYS A 2 38.79 69.68 -61.85
CA LYS A 2 37.62 69.80 -60.98
C LYS A 2 36.50 68.79 -61.37
N ILE A 3 35.68 68.36 -60.39
CA ILE A 3 34.25 67.87 -60.46
C ILE A 3 34.07 66.40 -60.97
N PHE A 4 33.22 65.46 -60.50
CA PHE A 4 31.82 65.33 -59.98
C PHE A 4 31.71 64.09 -59.04
N ARG A 5 31.08 64.12 -57.84
CA ARG A 5 29.64 64.05 -57.43
C ARG A 5 28.91 62.68 -57.61
N THR A 6 28.51 62.11 -56.45
CA THR A 6 27.24 61.39 -56.11
C THR A 6 27.15 59.85 -56.09
N PHE A 7 26.39 59.36 -55.09
CA PHE A 7 25.93 57.98 -54.72
C PHE A 7 26.95 57.13 -53.94
N ASN A 8 26.66 56.53 -52.78
CA ASN A 8 25.40 56.00 -52.26
C ASN A 8 25.43 55.97 -50.70
N ARG A 9 24.39 56.49 -50.05
CA ARG A 9 24.24 56.54 -48.58
C ARG A 9 23.00 55.74 -48.18
N ILE A 10 22.99 54.42 -48.40
CA ILE A 10 21.95 53.51 -47.90
C ILE A 10 22.61 52.15 -47.68
N GLY A 11 22.79 51.72 -46.43
CA GLY A 11 23.38 50.39 -46.17
C GLY A 11 23.70 50.03 -44.73
N ALA A 12 23.59 50.95 -43.76
CA ALA A 12 24.03 50.67 -42.38
C ALA A 12 22.91 50.55 -41.34
N GLN A 13 21.63 50.70 -41.71
CA GLN A 13 20.51 50.71 -40.74
C GLN A 13 19.60 49.47 -40.79
N GLN A 14 19.77 48.56 -41.74
CA GLN A 14 18.94 47.34 -41.84
C GLN A 14 19.54 46.09 -41.18
N GLY A 15 20.83 46.11 -40.81
CA GLY A 15 21.50 44.95 -40.19
C GLY A 15 21.25 44.79 -38.69
N PHE A 16 21.07 45.89 -37.94
CA PHE A 16 20.99 45.84 -36.47
C PHE A 16 19.60 45.46 -35.93
N CYS A 17 18.51 45.77 -36.64
CA CYS A 17 17.17 45.31 -36.25
C CYS A 17 16.96 43.81 -36.47
N SER A 18 17.60 43.21 -37.48
CA SER A 18 17.43 41.80 -37.84
C SER A 18 18.05 40.84 -36.81
N VAL A 19 19.23 41.17 -36.30
CA VAL A 19 19.95 40.35 -35.30
C VAL A 19 19.30 40.42 -33.92
N GLY A 20 18.80 41.61 -33.52
CA GLY A 20 18.05 41.77 -32.27
C GLY A 20 16.73 41.00 -32.28
N HIS A 21 16.03 40.95 -33.41
CA HIS A 21 14.82 40.14 -33.56
C HIS A 21 15.10 38.64 -33.50
N LEU A 22 16.20 38.15 -34.10
CA LEU A 22 16.57 36.73 -34.03
C LEU A 22 16.94 36.29 -32.60
N LEU A 23 17.65 37.13 -31.85
CA LEU A 23 18.02 36.84 -30.46
C LEU A 23 16.82 36.89 -29.53
N LEU A 24 15.88 37.81 -29.75
CA LEU A 24 14.62 37.87 -29.00
C LEU A 24 13.71 36.67 -29.34
N LEU A 25 13.65 36.25 -30.60
CA LEU A 25 12.93 35.03 -31.01
C LEU A 25 13.60 33.77 -30.46
N SER A 26 14.94 33.70 -30.43
CA SER A 26 15.69 32.62 -29.77
C SER A 26 15.44 32.60 -28.27
N PHE A 27 15.38 33.78 -27.62
CA PHE A 27 15.08 33.90 -26.20
C PHE A 27 13.63 33.49 -25.92
N ILE A 28 12.66 33.98 -26.70
CA ILE A 28 11.25 33.60 -26.58
C ILE A 28 11.06 32.11 -26.90
N LEU A 29 11.70 31.55 -27.93
CA LEU A 29 11.68 30.11 -28.17
C LEU A 29 12.32 29.35 -27.03
N SER A 30 13.46 29.79 -26.48
CA SER A 30 14.08 29.11 -25.34
C SER A 30 13.19 29.17 -24.10
N VAL A 31 12.58 30.32 -23.80
CA VAL A 31 11.61 30.45 -22.71
C VAL A 31 10.39 29.58 -22.99
N VAL A 32 9.83 29.54 -24.21
CA VAL A 32 8.69 28.69 -24.57
C VAL A 32 9.04 27.19 -24.57
N PHE A 33 10.26 26.80 -24.96
CA PHE A 33 10.77 25.43 -24.88
C PHE A 33 11.12 25.02 -23.44
N PHE A 34 11.45 25.96 -22.55
CA PHE A 34 11.63 25.72 -21.11
C PHE A 34 10.34 25.94 -20.29
N THR A 35 9.29 26.53 -20.87
CA THR A 35 7.97 26.74 -20.26
C THR A 35 6.88 25.92 -20.92
N THR A 36 7.19 24.75 -21.51
CA THR A 36 6.22 23.65 -21.46
C THR A 36 6.14 23.17 -20.02
N SER A 37 5.71 24.07 -19.13
CA SER A 37 5.09 23.72 -17.88
C SER A 37 3.83 22.98 -18.33
N TYR A 38 3.89 21.64 -18.38
CA TYR A 38 2.68 20.89 -18.09
C TYR A 38 2.18 21.52 -16.80
N ALA A 39 1.02 22.18 -16.86
CA ALA A 39 0.45 22.80 -15.68
C ALA A 39 0.36 21.67 -14.66
N ALA A 40 1.26 21.67 -13.68
CA ALA A 40 1.30 20.64 -12.67
C ALA A 40 -0.07 20.69 -12.02
N CYS A 41 -0.78 19.58 -12.11
CA CYS A 41 -1.99 19.39 -11.33
C CYS A 41 -1.66 19.68 -9.86
N SER A 42 -2.64 20.21 -9.14
CA SER A 42 -2.47 20.60 -7.73
C SER A 42 -3.85 20.68 -7.08
N ASN A 43 -3.88 20.74 -5.75
CA ASN A 43 -5.13 20.83 -4.97
C ASN A 43 -6.11 19.68 -5.26
N GLY A 44 -5.60 18.44 -5.26
CA GLY A 44 -6.40 17.23 -5.36
C GLY A 44 -6.85 16.87 -6.78
N THR A 45 -6.25 17.49 -7.80
CA THR A 45 -6.61 17.23 -9.21
C THR A 45 -5.64 16.30 -9.93
N CYS A 46 -4.50 15.95 -9.32
CA CYS A 46 -3.55 15.02 -9.92
C CYS A 46 -4.09 13.59 -9.94
N GLN A 47 -3.97 12.94 -11.11
CA GLN A 47 -4.34 11.57 -11.33
C GLN A 47 -3.17 10.63 -11.07
N LEU A 48 -3.43 9.32 -11.09
CA LEU A 48 -2.41 8.30 -10.93
C LEU A 48 -1.28 8.52 -11.97
N LEU A 49 -0.03 8.44 -11.50
CA LEU A 49 1.21 8.70 -12.25
C LEU A 49 1.50 10.17 -12.61
N ASP A 50 0.59 11.12 -12.34
CA ASP A 50 0.91 12.53 -12.49
C ASP A 50 1.95 12.96 -11.45
N SER A 51 2.84 13.88 -11.84
CA SER A 51 3.82 14.46 -10.92
C SER A 51 3.11 15.24 -9.80
N CYS A 52 3.65 15.14 -8.59
CA CYS A 52 3.14 15.86 -7.42
C CYS A 52 4.30 16.44 -6.61
N SER A 53 4.03 17.42 -5.76
CA SER A 53 5.02 18.02 -4.87
C SER A 53 4.56 18.09 -3.42
N ALA A 54 3.25 18.08 -3.19
CA ALA A 54 2.62 18.04 -1.89
C ALA A 54 1.64 16.85 -1.77
N PRO A 55 1.41 16.32 -0.55
CA PRO A 55 0.41 15.28 -0.31
C PRO A 55 -1.00 15.64 -0.79
N THR A 56 -1.33 16.94 -0.80
CA THR A 56 -2.64 17.47 -1.22
C THR A 56 -2.79 17.64 -2.72
N ASP A 57 -1.77 17.35 -3.52
CA ASP A 57 -1.87 17.49 -4.99
C ASP A 57 -2.66 16.34 -5.61
N CYS A 58 -2.51 15.15 -5.05
CA CYS A 58 -3.12 13.91 -5.54
C CYS A 58 -4.62 13.85 -5.20
N GLY A 59 -5.39 13.32 -6.16
CA GLY A 59 -6.82 13.10 -5.98
C GLY A 59 -7.15 12.10 -4.87
N GLN A 60 -8.43 11.97 -4.57
CA GLN A 60 -8.91 11.07 -3.51
C GLN A 60 -8.44 9.62 -3.73
N GLY A 61 -7.98 8.97 -2.66
CA GLY A 61 -7.46 7.60 -2.69
C GLY A 61 -6.04 7.49 -3.29
N LEU A 62 -5.40 8.62 -3.62
CA LEU A 62 -4.03 8.68 -4.09
C LEU A 62 -3.12 9.37 -3.07
N TYR A 63 -1.84 9.05 -3.13
CA TYR A 63 -0.79 9.56 -2.25
C TYR A 63 0.40 10.04 -3.09
N CYS A 64 1.07 11.11 -2.67
CA CYS A 64 2.25 11.63 -3.34
C CYS A 64 3.52 10.89 -2.88
N GLY A 65 3.98 9.92 -3.67
CA GLY A 65 5.11 9.06 -3.34
C GLY A 65 6.17 9.02 -4.44
N ASN A 66 7.23 8.23 -4.26
CA ASN A 66 8.25 8.01 -5.28
C ASN A 66 8.72 6.55 -5.29
N CYS A 67 9.51 6.17 -6.30
CA CYS A 67 10.12 4.84 -6.35
C CYS A 67 11.59 4.90 -6.82
N PRO A 68 12.52 5.23 -5.91
CA PRO A 68 13.95 5.35 -6.23
C PRO A 68 14.56 4.06 -6.78
N ALA A 69 14.14 2.89 -6.31
CA ALA A 69 14.60 1.57 -6.78
C ALA A 69 14.32 1.29 -8.27
N MET A 70 13.49 2.12 -8.91
CA MET A 70 13.20 2.09 -10.36
C MET A 70 13.66 3.36 -11.08
N GLY A 71 14.49 4.21 -10.44
CA GLY A 71 14.93 5.49 -10.98
C GLY A 71 13.87 6.59 -10.98
N LYS A 72 12.67 6.34 -10.43
CA LYS A 72 11.58 7.32 -10.29
C LYS A 72 11.79 8.16 -9.02
N ASN A 73 12.79 9.03 -9.04
CA ASN A 73 13.19 9.83 -7.88
C ASN A 73 12.26 11.02 -7.58
N GLN A 74 11.62 11.57 -8.62
CA GLN A 74 10.67 12.67 -8.47
C GLN A 74 9.31 12.14 -7.98
N PRO A 75 8.62 12.83 -7.05
CA PRO A 75 7.34 12.37 -6.56
C PRO A 75 6.23 12.40 -7.63
N PHE A 76 5.35 11.42 -7.56
CA PHE A 76 4.16 11.27 -8.40
C PHE A 76 3.04 10.60 -7.61
N CYS A 77 1.81 10.77 -8.09
CA CYS A 77 0.64 10.21 -7.43
C CYS A 77 0.60 8.69 -7.63
N ILE A 78 0.65 7.97 -6.53
CA ILE A 78 0.48 6.51 -6.44
C ILE A 78 -0.84 6.21 -5.73
N ARG A 79 -1.33 4.98 -5.88
CA ARG A 79 -2.54 4.55 -5.19
C ARG A 79 -2.27 4.37 -3.70
N GLY A 80 -3.16 4.90 -2.86
CA GLY A 80 -3.03 4.90 -1.40
C GLY A 80 -4.23 4.30 -0.67
N GLN A 81 -5.21 3.78 -1.39
CA GLN A 81 -6.41 3.21 -0.77
C GLN A 81 -6.97 2.02 -1.59
N ALA A 82 -7.38 0.97 -0.89
CA ALA A 82 -8.02 -0.19 -1.48
C ALA A 82 -9.47 0.10 -1.90
N THR A 83 -9.94 -0.55 -2.97
CA THR A 83 -11.37 -0.70 -3.21
C THR A 83 -11.94 -1.69 -2.20
N ILE A 84 -13.08 -1.40 -1.58
CA ILE A 84 -13.78 -2.36 -0.72
C ILE A 84 -14.58 -3.33 -1.61
N PRO A 85 -14.16 -4.59 -1.79
CA PRO A 85 -14.71 -5.42 -2.86
C PRO A 85 -16.18 -5.81 -2.64
N THR A 86 -16.58 -5.92 -1.38
CA THR A 86 -17.95 -6.23 -0.96
C THR A 86 -18.96 -5.14 -1.29
N SER A 87 -18.49 -3.90 -1.54
CA SER A 87 -19.34 -2.79 -2.00
C SER A 87 -19.69 -2.88 -3.49
N ILE A 88 -18.93 -3.66 -4.27
CA ILE A 88 -19.14 -3.84 -5.72
C ILE A 88 -19.78 -5.20 -6.00
N VAL A 89 -19.20 -6.27 -5.45
CA VAL A 89 -19.72 -7.63 -5.57
C VAL A 89 -20.01 -8.15 -4.16
N SER A 90 -21.28 -8.16 -3.78
CA SER A 90 -21.75 -8.59 -2.45
C SER A 90 -22.31 -10.02 -2.45
N GLY A 91 -22.51 -10.59 -1.26
CA GLY A 91 -23.28 -11.83 -1.09
C GLY A 91 -22.51 -13.12 -1.37
N LEU A 92 -21.19 -13.04 -1.56
CA LEU A 92 -20.34 -14.22 -1.71
C LEU A 92 -19.77 -14.67 -0.35
N PRO A 93 -19.39 -15.96 -0.21
CA PRO A 93 -18.61 -16.45 0.91
C PRO A 93 -17.34 -15.63 1.17
N PHE A 94 -16.97 -15.43 2.44
CA PHE A 94 -15.79 -14.65 2.82
C PHE A 94 -14.50 -15.13 2.11
N ASN A 95 -14.33 -16.44 1.94
CA ASN A 95 -13.19 -17.05 1.25
C ASN A 95 -13.23 -16.97 -0.28
N LYS A 96 -14.13 -16.17 -0.88
CA LYS A 96 -14.03 -15.79 -2.31
C LYS A 96 -13.29 -14.48 -2.53
N TYR A 97 -13.23 -13.64 -1.49
CA TYR A 97 -12.59 -12.34 -1.53
C TYR A 97 -11.10 -12.45 -1.24
N SER A 98 -10.35 -11.49 -1.80
CA SER A 98 -8.94 -11.25 -1.51
C SER A 98 -8.79 -9.95 -0.71
N TRP A 99 -8.01 -10.02 0.36
CA TRP A 99 -7.85 -8.97 1.37
C TRP A 99 -6.37 -8.62 1.53
N LEU A 100 -6.09 -7.32 1.71
CA LEU A 100 -4.75 -6.86 2.04
C LEU A 100 -4.41 -7.21 3.50
N VAL A 101 -3.20 -7.74 3.70
CA VAL A 101 -2.61 -8.03 5.00
C VAL A 101 -1.29 -7.29 5.13
N THR A 102 -1.04 -6.70 6.29
CA THR A 102 0.28 -6.11 6.60
C THR A 102 1.07 -7.09 7.47
N HIS A 103 2.32 -7.36 7.07
CA HIS A 103 3.25 -8.16 7.84
C HIS A 103 3.81 -7.33 9.00
N ASN A 104 3.84 -7.91 10.21
CA ASN A 104 4.26 -7.24 11.45
C ASN A 104 3.71 -5.82 11.55
N SER A 105 2.37 -5.72 11.52
CA SER A 105 1.63 -4.48 11.31
C SER A 105 1.95 -3.37 12.32
N PHE A 106 2.41 -3.76 13.52
CA PHE A 106 2.80 -2.89 14.62
C PHE A 106 4.23 -2.36 14.52
N SER A 107 5.05 -2.97 13.65
CA SER A 107 6.46 -2.64 13.45
C SER A 107 6.59 -1.39 12.60
N ILE A 108 6.27 -0.24 13.21
CA ILE A 108 6.04 1.04 12.53
C ILE A 108 7.27 1.95 12.63
N ALA A 109 7.61 2.59 11.51
CA ALA A 109 8.65 3.61 11.44
C ALA A 109 8.36 4.73 12.45
N ASN A 110 9.38 5.11 13.23
CA ASN A 110 9.27 6.16 14.25
C ASN A 110 8.29 5.86 15.40
N ALA A 111 7.88 4.60 15.60
CA ALA A 111 7.07 4.23 16.76
C ALA A 111 7.79 4.61 18.09
N PRO A 112 7.06 5.11 19.11
CA PRO A 112 7.65 5.54 20.38
C PRO A 112 8.51 4.48 21.05
N LEU A 113 9.59 4.89 21.72
CA LEU A 113 10.48 4.00 22.49
C LEU A 113 9.93 3.82 23.92
N LEU A 114 9.04 2.85 24.10
CA LEU A 114 8.33 2.65 25.39
C LEU A 114 9.19 1.97 26.47
N THR A 115 10.26 1.28 26.09
CA THR A 115 11.17 0.56 26.99
C THR A 115 12.43 1.37 27.34
N GLY A 116 12.52 2.63 26.90
CA GLY A 116 13.62 3.56 27.20
C GLY A 116 14.94 3.31 26.47
N GLY A 117 15.13 2.14 25.86
CA GLY A 117 16.30 1.79 25.04
C GLY A 117 16.14 2.14 23.56
N GLN A 118 17.26 2.19 22.83
CA GLN A 118 17.23 2.25 21.37
C GLN A 118 16.60 0.98 20.81
N ARG A 119 15.64 1.13 19.88
CA ARG A 119 15.08 -0.01 19.14
C ARG A 119 16.07 -0.46 18.06
N ILE A 120 16.42 -1.74 18.07
CA ILE A 120 17.33 -2.41 17.13
C ILE A 120 16.62 -3.65 16.59
N THR A 121 15.74 -3.41 15.64
CA THR A 121 15.02 -4.46 14.91
C THR A 121 14.53 -3.89 13.57
N PHE A 122 13.91 -4.72 12.75
CA PHE A 122 13.38 -4.30 11.46
C PHE A 122 12.07 -3.54 11.61
N ILE A 123 11.82 -2.65 10.65
CA ILE A 123 10.57 -1.90 10.50
C ILE A 123 9.83 -2.49 9.30
N ASN A 124 8.53 -2.70 9.42
CA ASN A 124 7.71 -3.31 8.38
C ASN A 124 6.70 -2.34 7.78
N GLN A 125 6.25 -1.34 8.54
CA GLN A 125 5.21 -0.40 8.13
C GLN A 125 5.59 1.04 8.46
N GLU A 126 4.90 2.00 7.86
CA GLU A 126 5.08 3.45 8.14
C GLU A 126 3.84 4.10 8.76
N ASP A 127 2.70 3.40 8.68
CA ASP A 127 1.40 3.87 9.14
C ASP A 127 0.99 3.17 10.44
N SER A 128 0.28 3.90 11.32
CA SER A 128 -0.44 3.29 12.44
C SER A 128 -1.43 2.22 11.97
N VAL A 129 -1.82 1.31 12.87
CA VAL A 129 -2.81 0.28 12.55
C VAL A 129 -4.16 0.92 12.17
N THR A 130 -4.53 2.02 12.82
CA THR A 130 -5.68 2.85 12.42
C THR A 130 -5.57 3.30 10.96
N ASN A 131 -4.44 3.85 10.53
CA ASN A 131 -4.26 4.31 9.15
C ASN A 131 -4.26 3.14 8.15
N GLN A 132 -3.64 2.01 8.51
CA GLN A 132 -3.70 0.78 7.72
C GLN A 132 -5.16 0.34 7.47
N LEU A 133 -5.98 0.32 8.52
CA LEU A 133 -7.42 0.01 8.43
C LEU A 133 -8.16 1.01 7.52
N MET A 134 -7.91 2.31 7.69
CA MET A 134 -8.53 3.37 6.88
C MET A 134 -8.16 3.29 5.40
N ASN A 135 -6.94 2.83 5.09
CA ASN A 135 -6.46 2.64 3.73
C ASN A 135 -6.90 1.30 3.12
N GLY A 136 -7.66 0.49 3.86
CA GLY A 136 -8.31 -0.72 3.36
C GLY A 136 -7.62 -2.03 3.71
N VAL A 137 -6.61 -2.02 4.59
CA VAL A 137 -6.06 -3.25 5.18
C VAL A 137 -7.14 -3.92 6.02
N ARG A 138 -7.29 -5.24 5.85
CA ARG A 138 -8.29 -6.05 6.58
C ARG A 138 -7.68 -7.28 7.25
N GLY A 139 -6.36 -7.49 7.13
CA GLY A 139 -5.65 -8.45 7.95
C GLY A 139 -4.35 -7.92 8.54
N PHE A 140 -4.00 -8.44 9.71
CA PHE A 140 -2.83 -8.00 10.49
C PHE A 140 -2.04 -9.22 10.96
N MET A 141 -0.75 -9.26 10.64
CA MET A 141 0.16 -10.24 11.23
C MET A 141 0.82 -9.62 12.45
N LEU A 142 0.69 -10.29 13.59
CA LEU A 142 1.13 -9.79 14.89
C LEU A 142 1.99 -10.85 15.61
N ASP A 143 3.25 -10.53 15.85
CA ASP A 143 4.12 -11.34 16.70
C ASP A 143 3.86 -10.96 18.17
N MET A 144 3.27 -11.89 18.94
CA MET A 144 2.87 -11.65 20.34
C MET A 144 3.73 -12.44 21.31
N TYR A 145 4.23 -11.77 22.35
CA TYR A 145 5.13 -12.33 23.36
C TYR A 145 4.67 -12.03 24.78
N ASP A 146 4.99 -12.91 25.72
CA ASP A 146 5.06 -12.54 27.13
C ASP A 146 6.26 -11.60 27.37
N PHE A 147 6.01 -10.39 27.88
CA PHE A 147 7.06 -9.42 28.18
C PHE A 147 6.61 -8.40 29.24
N GLU A 148 7.49 -8.02 30.17
CA GLU A 148 7.20 -7.01 31.22
C GLU A 148 5.87 -7.28 31.98
N ASN A 149 5.60 -8.55 32.26
CA ASN A 149 4.35 -9.02 32.89
C ASN A 149 3.06 -8.70 32.11
N ASP A 150 3.14 -8.48 30.80
CA ASP A 150 2.01 -8.28 29.89
C ASP A 150 2.23 -9.00 28.54
N ILE A 151 1.29 -8.88 27.61
CA ILE A 151 1.42 -9.34 26.23
C ILE A 151 1.87 -8.18 25.35
N TRP A 152 3.03 -8.33 24.71
CA TRP A 152 3.64 -7.29 23.89
C TRP A 152 3.79 -7.72 22.44
N LEU A 153 3.82 -6.70 21.58
CA LEU A 153 4.20 -6.83 20.19
C LEU A 153 5.68 -6.54 20.04
N CYS A 154 6.43 -7.53 19.55
CA CYS A 154 7.88 -7.45 19.44
C CYS A 154 8.33 -8.03 18.10
N HIS A 155 9.25 -7.36 17.40
CA HIS A 155 9.88 -7.94 16.22
C HIS A 155 11.19 -8.61 16.68
N SER A 156 11.08 -9.84 17.18
CA SER A 156 12.14 -10.46 17.98
C SER A 156 12.59 -11.83 17.44
N PHE A 157 13.40 -12.55 18.20
CA PHE A 157 13.99 -13.82 17.80
C PHE A 157 14.07 -14.80 18.98
N HIS A 158 14.24 -16.09 18.68
CA HIS A 158 14.33 -17.18 19.68
C HIS A 158 13.13 -17.28 20.65
N GLY A 159 11.95 -16.81 20.23
CA GLY A 159 10.73 -16.86 21.04
C GLY A 159 10.77 -16.02 22.31
N GLN A 160 11.63 -14.99 22.34
CA GLN A 160 11.75 -14.07 23.47
C GLN A 160 11.66 -12.63 22.99
N CYS A 161 10.95 -11.78 23.74
CA CYS A 161 10.96 -10.34 23.52
C CYS A 161 12.06 -9.68 24.36
N PHE A 162 12.74 -8.69 23.78
CA PHE A 162 13.76 -7.90 24.45
C PHE A 162 13.40 -6.42 24.42
N ASN A 163 13.93 -5.64 25.36
CA ASN A 163 13.71 -4.18 25.41
C ASN A 163 14.01 -3.48 24.07
N PHE A 164 15.03 -3.94 23.33
CA PHE A 164 15.44 -3.35 22.05
C PHE A 164 14.65 -3.88 20.83
N THR A 165 13.81 -4.91 21.00
CA THR A 165 12.94 -5.45 19.94
C THR A 165 11.44 -5.17 20.18
N ALA A 166 11.10 -4.69 21.38
CA ALA A 166 9.74 -4.34 21.78
C ALA A 166 9.22 -3.06 21.08
N PHE A 167 7.96 -3.10 20.65
CA PHE A 167 7.24 -1.94 20.13
C PHE A 167 6.28 -1.39 21.17
N GLU A 168 5.27 -2.17 21.54
CA GLU A 168 4.24 -1.76 22.48
C GLU A 168 3.46 -2.94 23.08
N PRO A 169 2.72 -2.72 24.18
CA PRO A 169 1.70 -3.65 24.65
C PRO A 169 0.67 -3.94 23.56
N ALA A 170 0.31 -5.22 23.36
CA ALA A 170 -0.60 -5.65 22.31
C ALA A 170 -2.01 -5.02 22.43
N ILE A 171 -2.42 -4.69 23.66
CA ILE A 171 -3.71 -4.04 23.95
C ILE A 171 -3.91 -2.72 23.18
N ASN A 172 -2.83 -1.99 22.84
CA ASN A 172 -2.93 -0.72 22.12
C ASN A 172 -3.40 -0.95 20.67
N THR A 173 -2.65 -1.75 19.91
CA THR A 173 -3.02 -2.16 18.55
C THR A 173 -4.40 -2.84 18.52
N LEU A 174 -4.72 -3.70 19.50
CA LEU A 174 -6.03 -4.36 19.55
C LEU A 174 -7.18 -3.36 19.79
N ARG A 175 -6.96 -2.29 20.56
CA ARG A 175 -7.95 -1.21 20.73
C ARG A 175 -8.14 -0.36 19.48
N GLU A 176 -7.10 -0.17 18.65
CA GLU A 176 -7.27 0.47 17.33
C GLU A 176 -8.20 -0.37 16.43
N ILE A 177 -8.02 -1.69 16.43
CA ILE A 177 -8.89 -2.62 15.69
C ILE A 177 -10.31 -2.62 16.25
N GLU A 178 -10.47 -2.61 17.58
CA GLU A 178 -11.79 -2.54 18.22
C GLU A 178 -12.53 -1.26 17.82
N ALA A 179 -11.87 -0.10 17.94
CA ALA A 179 -12.46 1.19 17.59
C ALA A 179 -12.93 1.24 16.13
N PHE A 180 -12.14 0.65 15.22
CA PHE A 180 -12.54 0.50 13.83
C PHE A 180 -13.77 -0.40 13.67
N LEU A 181 -13.79 -1.59 14.27
CA LEU A 181 -14.93 -2.50 14.19
C LEU A 181 -16.19 -1.91 14.82
N ALA A 182 -16.07 -1.14 15.90
CA ALA A 182 -17.19 -0.48 16.55
C ALA A 182 -17.87 0.57 15.65
N THR A 183 -17.07 1.28 14.84
CA THR A 183 -17.56 2.36 13.96
C THR A 183 -17.93 1.87 12.55
N ASN A 184 -17.51 0.65 12.16
CA ASN A 184 -17.73 0.09 10.84
C ASN A 184 -18.42 -1.28 10.90
N PRO A 185 -19.77 -1.33 11.02
CA PRO A 185 -20.52 -2.56 11.33
C PRO A 185 -20.54 -3.61 10.19
N SER A 186 -20.21 -3.22 8.96
CA SER A 186 -20.11 -4.13 7.80
C SER A 186 -18.73 -4.78 7.67
N GLU A 187 -17.72 -4.27 8.37
CA GLU A 187 -16.33 -4.65 8.14
C GLU A 187 -15.95 -5.88 8.96
N ILE A 188 -15.07 -6.68 8.39
CA ILE A 188 -14.49 -7.89 9.00
C ILE A 188 -12.98 -7.72 9.00
N VAL A 189 -12.34 -8.02 10.13
CA VAL A 189 -10.89 -7.97 10.30
C VAL A 189 -10.36 -9.37 10.62
N THR A 190 -9.19 -9.71 10.08
CA THR A 190 -8.45 -10.92 10.40
C THR A 190 -7.16 -10.59 11.16
N ILE A 191 -6.87 -11.30 12.23
CA ILE A 191 -5.60 -11.25 12.94
C ILE A 191 -4.93 -12.63 12.83
N ILE A 192 -3.65 -12.63 12.46
CA ILE A 192 -2.83 -13.83 12.31
C ILE A 192 -1.64 -13.66 13.26
N ILE A 193 -1.58 -14.50 14.29
CA ILE A 193 -0.64 -14.34 15.39
C ILE A 193 0.53 -15.30 15.20
N GLU A 194 1.74 -14.76 15.11
CA GLU A 194 2.95 -15.53 15.42
C GLU A 194 3.11 -15.56 16.93
N ASP A 195 2.80 -16.72 17.52
CA ASP A 195 2.47 -16.84 18.93
C ASP A 195 3.64 -17.34 19.77
N TYR A 196 4.12 -16.47 20.66
CA TYR A 196 5.12 -16.76 21.67
C TYR A 196 4.60 -16.50 23.09
N VAL A 197 3.27 -16.50 23.28
CA VAL A 197 2.60 -16.29 24.56
C VAL A 197 2.44 -17.64 25.27
N HIS A 198 3.21 -17.82 26.34
CA HIS A 198 3.21 -19.00 27.19
C HIS A 198 2.29 -18.86 28.41
N ARG A 199 1.99 -17.61 28.82
CA ARG A 199 1.03 -17.34 29.90
C ARG A 199 -0.31 -18.00 29.58
N PRO A 200 -0.84 -18.84 30.48
CA PRO A 200 -2.16 -19.43 30.30
C PRO A 200 -3.21 -18.34 30.11
N LYS A 201 -4.01 -18.44 29.05
CA LYS A 201 -5.09 -17.48 28.70
C LYS A 201 -4.61 -16.08 28.31
N GLY A 202 -3.30 -15.84 28.13
CA GLY A 202 -2.78 -14.51 27.86
C GLY A 202 -3.41 -13.85 26.63
N LEU A 203 -3.63 -14.61 25.55
CA LEU A 203 -4.28 -14.09 24.35
C LEU A 203 -5.76 -13.81 24.59
N THR A 204 -6.49 -14.76 25.18
CA THR A 204 -7.92 -14.56 25.44
C THR A 204 -8.17 -13.37 26.37
N GLU A 205 -7.35 -13.20 27.40
CA GLU A 205 -7.44 -12.09 28.34
C GLU A 205 -7.20 -10.75 27.66
N VAL A 206 -6.14 -10.60 26.86
CA VAL A 206 -5.85 -9.32 26.19
C VAL A 206 -6.89 -8.98 25.12
N PHE A 207 -7.45 -9.97 24.41
CA PHE A 207 -8.55 -9.75 23.46
C PHE A 207 -9.85 -9.35 24.17
N ASN A 208 -10.16 -9.98 25.31
CA ASN A 208 -11.32 -9.60 26.13
C ASN A 208 -11.16 -8.18 26.68
N GLU A 209 -9.97 -7.83 27.18
CA GLU A 209 -9.67 -6.49 27.69
C GLU A 209 -9.75 -5.42 26.58
N ALA A 210 -9.36 -5.78 25.35
CA ALA A 210 -9.53 -4.92 24.18
C ALA A 210 -11.01 -4.73 23.80
N GLY A 211 -11.92 -5.59 24.27
CA GLY A 211 -13.35 -5.59 23.92
C GLY A 211 -13.66 -6.31 22.60
N LEU A 212 -12.72 -7.09 22.07
CA LEU A 212 -12.78 -7.76 20.77
C LEU A 212 -13.54 -9.09 20.78
N ASP A 213 -13.74 -9.68 21.96
CA ASP A 213 -14.43 -10.94 22.20
C ASP A 213 -15.83 -11.00 21.56
N ARG A 214 -16.56 -9.88 21.63
CA ARG A 214 -17.91 -9.73 21.05
C ARG A 214 -17.95 -9.86 19.53
N TYR A 215 -16.81 -9.67 18.85
CA TYR A 215 -16.71 -9.74 17.39
C TYR A 215 -16.18 -11.09 16.90
N LEU A 216 -15.65 -11.93 17.81
CA LEU A 216 -14.93 -13.15 17.45
C LEU A 216 -15.84 -14.13 16.68
N PHE A 217 -15.35 -14.59 15.54
CA PHE A 217 -16.00 -15.67 14.80
C PHE A 217 -15.84 -16.98 15.59
N PRO A 218 -16.94 -17.67 15.96
CA PRO A 218 -16.85 -18.85 16.80
C PRO A 218 -16.10 -20.00 16.13
N LEU A 219 -15.08 -20.55 16.82
CA LEU A 219 -14.28 -21.69 16.35
C LEU A 219 -15.15 -22.88 15.91
N SER A 220 -16.23 -23.17 16.64
CA SER A 220 -17.15 -24.27 16.34
C SER A 220 -17.92 -24.10 15.04
N LYS A 221 -17.95 -22.89 14.47
CA LYS A 221 -18.63 -22.56 13.20
C LYS A 221 -17.65 -22.38 12.05
N MET A 222 -16.35 -22.46 12.30
CA MET A 222 -15.36 -22.29 11.24
C MET A 222 -15.45 -23.46 10.25
N PRO A 223 -15.53 -23.18 8.93
CA PRO A 223 -15.59 -24.22 7.92
C PRO A 223 -14.38 -25.13 7.99
N ARG A 224 -14.59 -26.39 7.62
CA ARG A 224 -13.53 -27.41 7.58
C ARG A 224 -13.54 -28.09 6.22
N LYS A 225 -12.43 -28.77 5.89
CA LYS A 225 -12.34 -29.59 4.66
C LYS A 225 -12.61 -28.80 3.36
N GLY A 226 -12.20 -27.54 3.33
CA GLY A 226 -12.33 -26.70 2.14
C GLY A 226 -13.72 -26.13 1.89
N GLU A 227 -14.65 -26.27 2.84
CA GLU A 227 -15.99 -25.67 2.75
C GLU A 227 -15.94 -24.14 2.70
N ASP A 228 -16.95 -23.56 2.04
CA ASP A 228 -17.13 -22.13 1.97
C ASP A 228 -17.48 -21.54 3.34
N TRP A 229 -16.94 -20.35 3.60
CA TRP A 229 -17.30 -19.55 4.77
C TRP A 229 -18.71 -18.98 4.61
N PRO A 230 -19.38 -18.56 5.71
CA PRO A 230 -20.56 -17.75 5.59
C PRO A 230 -20.28 -16.51 4.71
N THR A 231 -21.34 -15.97 4.12
CA THR A 231 -21.18 -14.73 3.36
C THR A 231 -20.71 -13.59 4.26
N VAL A 232 -20.02 -12.61 3.69
CA VAL A 232 -19.57 -11.42 4.46
C VAL A 232 -20.76 -10.73 5.16
N TYR A 233 -21.92 -10.68 4.49
CA TYR A 233 -23.15 -10.14 5.05
C TYR A 233 -23.67 -10.94 6.26
N GLU A 234 -23.65 -12.28 6.19
CA GLU A 234 -24.05 -13.14 7.32
C GLU A 234 -23.08 -13.04 8.50
N MET A 235 -21.79 -12.92 8.23
CA MET A 235 -20.77 -12.68 9.25
C MET A 235 -21.02 -11.34 9.96
N ALA A 236 -21.19 -10.26 9.20
CA ALA A 236 -21.44 -8.93 9.74
C ALA A 236 -22.76 -8.86 10.53
N SER A 237 -23.86 -9.39 9.99
CA SER A 237 -25.17 -9.36 10.66
C SER A 237 -25.24 -10.17 11.96
N LYS A 238 -24.39 -11.20 12.10
CA LYS A 238 -24.25 -11.98 13.35
C LYS A 238 -23.17 -11.43 14.28
N ASN A 239 -22.55 -10.30 13.92
CA ASN A 239 -21.40 -9.69 14.58
C ASN A 239 -20.16 -10.61 14.68
N TYR A 240 -20.02 -11.58 13.77
CA TYR A 240 -18.82 -12.43 13.64
C TYR A 240 -17.80 -11.76 12.73
N ARG A 241 -17.26 -10.63 13.19
CA ARG A 241 -16.48 -9.67 12.41
C ARG A 241 -14.99 -9.69 12.70
N LEU A 242 -14.53 -10.60 13.55
CA LEU A 242 -13.12 -10.80 13.86
C LEU A 242 -12.75 -12.27 13.67
N LEU A 243 -11.80 -12.53 12.77
CA LEU A 243 -11.14 -13.83 12.63
C LEU A 243 -9.79 -13.77 13.33
N VAL A 244 -9.46 -14.74 14.16
CA VAL A 244 -8.17 -14.81 14.86
C VAL A 244 -7.56 -16.18 14.66
N PHE A 245 -6.35 -16.20 14.13
CA PHE A 245 -5.55 -17.41 13.92
C PHE A 245 -4.25 -17.31 14.70
N THR A 246 -3.75 -18.45 15.19
CA THR A 246 -2.48 -18.57 15.92
C THR A 246 -1.61 -19.66 15.32
N SER A 247 -0.29 -19.45 15.37
CA SER A 247 0.73 -20.41 14.97
C SER A 247 0.93 -21.55 15.98
N ASP A 248 0.44 -21.44 17.22
CA ASP A 248 0.53 -22.51 18.23
C ASP A 248 -0.76 -23.35 18.28
N SER A 249 -0.59 -24.65 18.03
CA SER A 249 -1.69 -25.63 18.07
C SER A 249 -2.35 -25.79 19.45
N SER A 250 -1.65 -25.48 20.54
CA SER A 250 -2.16 -25.62 21.91
C SER A 250 -3.38 -24.71 22.16
N LYS A 251 -3.34 -23.50 21.59
CA LYS A 251 -4.32 -22.43 21.78
C LYS A 251 -5.72 -22.76 21.27
N GLU A 252 -5.84 -23.61 20.26
CA GLU A 252 -7.17 -24.03 19.76
C GLU A 252 -7.95 -24.79 20.83
N ARG A 253 -7.26 -25.64 21.60
CA ARG A 253 -7.89 -26.40 22.69
C ARG A 253 -8.00 -25.57 23.97
N GLU A 254 -6.97 -24.79 24.28
CA GLU A 254 -6.82 -24.15 25.60
C GLU A 254 -7.51 -22.78 25.67
N GLU A 255 -7.56 -22.07 24.56
CA GLU A 255 -8.05 -20.68 24.47
C GLU A 255 -9.17 -20.53 23.42
N GLY A 256 -9.42 -21.55 22.59
CA GLY A 256 -10.43 -21.50 21.53
C GLY A 256 -10.01 -20.66 20.31
N ILE A 257 -8.72 -20.33 20.18
CA ILE A 257 -8.17 -19.54 19.06
C ILE A 257 -7.76 -20.49 17.93
N ALA A 258 -8.19 -20.21 16.71
CA ALA A 258 -8.06 -21.14 15.60
C ALA A 258 -6.59 -21.42 15.24
N TYR A 259 -6.20 -22.69 15.20
CA TYR A 259 -4.85 -23.06 14.78
C TYR A 259 -4.70 -22.91 13.26
N GLN A 260 -3.86 -21.96 12.83
CA GLN A 260 -3.88 -21.45 11.45
C GLN A 260 -3.74 -22.55 10.38
N TRP A 261 -2.86 -23.53 10.61
CA TRP A 261 -2.56 -24.62 9.66
C TRP A 261 -3.73 -25.60 9.43
N ARG A 262 -4.83 -25.47 10.17
CA ARG A 262 -6.09 -26.19 9.87
C ARG A 262 -6.98 -25.47 8.89
N TYR A 263 -6.90 -24.15 8.80
CA TYR A 263 -7.88 -23.32 8.10
C TYR A 263 -7.31 -22.62 6.87
N MET A 264 -6.00 -22.43 6.79
CA MET A 264 -5.33 -21.86 5.62
C MET A 264 -4.15 -22.70 5.12
N VAL A 265 -3.89 -22.61 3.81
CA VAL A 265 -2.60 -22.94 3.22
C VAL A 265 -1.78 -21.66 3.06
N GLU A 266 -0.45 -21.79 3.00
CA GLU A 266 0.46 -20.64 2.98
C GLU A 266 1.74 -20.95 2.20
N ASN A 267 2.25 -19.97 1.44
CA ASN A 267 3.55 -20.08 0.78
C ASN A 267 4.70 -19.68 1.70
N GLU A 268 5.92 -20.02 1.30
CA GLU A 268 7.14 -19.62 2.01
C GLU A 268 7.20 -18.11 2.23
N PRO A 269 7.48 -17.64 3.45
CA PRO A 269 7.74 -16.23 3.74
C PRO A 269 9.18 -15.85 3.34
N GLY A 270 9.50 -14.56 3.47
CA GLY A 270 10.85 -14.05 3.25
C GLY A 270 11.31 -14.14 1.79
N ASP A 271 12.62 -14.21 1.56
CA ASP A 271 13.19 -14.20 0.20
C ASP A 271 12.58 -15.27 -0.72
N PRO A 272 12.31 -16.52 -0.26
CA PRO A 272 11.60 -17.50 -1.09
C PRO A 272 10.22 -17.02 -1.58
N GLY A 273 9.50 -16.23 -0.79
CA GLY A 273 8.16 -15.73 -1.11
C GLY A 273 8.11 -14.67 -2.21
N VAL A 274 9.23 -13.97 -2.46
CA VAL A 274 9.31 -12.89 -3.48
C VAL A 274 10.03 -13.30 -4.77
N ARG A 275 10.51 -14.55 -4.87
CA ARG A 275 11.28 -15.07 -6.02
C ARG A 275 10.44 -15.49 -7.24
N GLY A 276 9.13 -15.19 -7.24
CA GLY A 276 8.22 -15.52 -8.35
C GLY A 276 7.81 -16.99 -8.44
N SER A 277 8.52 -17.92 -7.78
CA SER A 277 8.05 -19.31 -7.58
C SER A 277 7.22 -19.41 -6.29
N CYS A 278 6.01 -19.97 -6.37
CA CYS A 278 5.15 -20.10 -5.20
C CYS A 278 5.14 -21.54 -4.66
N THR A 279 5.84 -21.75 -3.54
CA THR A 279 5.95 -23.05 -2.86
C THR A 279 5.33 -22.96 -1.48
N ASN A 280 4.67 -24.03 -1.00
CA ASN A 280 4.15 -24.05 0.36
C ASN A 280 5.29 -23.99 1.37
N ARG A 281 5.05 -23.33 2.50
CA ARG A 281 5.94 -23.44 3.66
C ARG A 281 5.81 -24.78 4.35
N LYS A 282 6.83 -25.12 5.17
CA LYS A 282 6.98 -26.42 5.82
C LYS A 282 5.80 -26.80 6.73
N GLU A 283 5.29 -25.85 7.51
CA GLU A 283 4.17 -26.09 8.44
C GLU A 283 2.83 -26.21 7.72
N SER A 284 2.72 -25.58 6.54
CA SER A 284 1.53 -25.61 5.71
C SER A 284 1.41 -26.94 4.97
N LYS A 285 0.16 -27.34 4.71
CA LYS A 285 -0.12 -28.33 3.66
C LYS A 285 0.26 -27.76 2.28
N GLY A 286 0.38 -28.64 1.29
CA GLY A 286 0.60 -28.21 -0.10
C GLY A 286 -0.48 -27.22 -0.55
N LEU A 287 -0.10 -26.21 -1.34
CA LEU A 287 -0.99 -25.10 -1.73
C LEU A 287 -2.24 -25.55 -2.49
N ASN A 288 -2.16 -26.68 -3.20
CA ASN A 288 -3.30 -27.28 -3.89
C ASN A 288 -4.19 -28.15 -2.98
N SER A 289 -3.89 -28.24 -1.68
CA SER A 289 -4.74 -28.95 -0.71
C SER A 289 -6.10 -28.27 -0.64
N ARG A 290 -7.16 -29.09 -0.62
CA ARG A 290 -8.54 -28.65 -0.40
C ARG A 290 -9.04 -28.95 1.00
N SER A 291 -8.14 -29.25 1.92
CA SER A 291 -8.51 -29.48 3.32
C SER A 291 -8.67 -28.20 4.13
N ALA A 292 -8.16 -27.09 3.60
CA ALA A 292 -8.32 -25.71 4.08
C ALA A 292 -9.00 -24.88 2.97
N SER A 293 -9.78 -23.86 3.33
CA SER A 293 -10.51 -23.01 2.39
C SER A 293 -9.94 -21.59 2.26
N LEU A 294 -8.96 -21.23 3.09
CA LEU A 294 -8.23 -19.98 3.01
C LEU A 294 -6.83 -20.18 2.43
N PHE A 295 -6.32 -19.16 1.76
CA PHE A 295 -4.93 -19.11 1.28
C PHE A 295 -4.30 -17.76 1.68
N LEU A 296 -3.26 -17.81 2.52
CA LEU A 296 -2.39 -16.68 2.82
C LEU A 296 -1.17 -16.68 1.89
N MET A 297 -1.02 -15.62 1.09
CA MET A 297 0.17 -15.38 0.29
C MET A 297 1.10 -14.41 1.00
N ASN A 298 2.26 -14.88 1.44
CA ASN A 298 3.37 -14.04 1.88
C ASN A 298 4.11 -13.48 0.66
N TYR A 299 4.20 -12.16 0.59
CA TYR A 299 4.99 -11.45 -0.42
C TYR A 299 5.79 -10.33 0.24
N PHE A 300 6.86 -10.73 0.93
CA PHE A 300 7.82 -9.83 1.55
C PHE A 300 9.18 -10.52 1.68
N PRO A 301 10.31 -9.80 1.53
CA PRO A 301 11.64 -10.35 1.73
C PRO A 301 11.93 -10.62 3.21
N THR A 302 12.99 -11.39 3.49
CA THR A 302 13.41 -11.72 4.86
C THR A 302 13.79 -10.47 5.65
N ILE A 303 14.45 -9.53 4.97
CA ILE A 303 14.84 -8.24 5.51
C ILE A 303 13.98 -7.19 4.81
N PRO A 304 13.05 -6.52 5.51
CA PRO A 304 12.26 -5.44 4.94
C PRO A 304 13.18 -4.31 4.44
N ASP A 305 13.00 -3.89 3.19
CA ASP A 305 13.72 -2.76 2.62
C ASP A 305 12.75 -1.69 2.08
N GLN A 306 12.64 -0.60 2.82
CA GLN A 306 11.78 0.53 2.52
C GLN A 306 12.09 1.20 1.16
N ASN A 307 13.32 1.08 0.67
CA ASN A 307 13.73 1.70 -0.61
C ASN A 307 13.40 0.80 -1.81
N GLU A 308 13.47 -0.52 -1.63
CA GLU A 308 13.28 -1.49 -2.70
C GLU A 308 11.82 -1.94 -2.86
N VAL A 309 11.03 -1.89 -1.78
CA VAL A 309 9.64 -2.37 -1.74
C VAL A 309 8.72 -1.72 -2.78
N CYS A 310 8.99 -0.48 -3.20
CA CYS A 310 8.20 0.15 -4.26
C CYS A 310 8.31 -0.59 -5.61
N ARG A 311 9.44 -1.26 -5.87
CA ARG A 311 9.66 -2.12 -7.03
C ARG A 311 9.09 -3.52 -6.81
N GLU A 312 9.12 -4.01 -5.58
CA GLU A 312 8.52 -5.30 -5.20
C GLU A 312 7.02 -5.27 -5.48
N HIS A 313 6.33 -4.19 -5.10
CA HIS A 313 4.89 -4.00 -5.33
C HIS A 313 4.51 -3.59 -6.77
N SER A 314 5.37 -3.85 -7.75
CA SER A 314 5.13 -3.58 -9.17
C SER A 314 4.82 -4.88 -9.93
N ALA A 315 5.38 -5.07 -11.12
CA ALA A 315 5.16 -6.27 -11.94
C ALA A 315 5.53 -7.58 -11.23
N ALA A 316 6.52 -7.58 -10.34
CA ALA A 316 6.96 -8.79 -9.64
C ALA A 316 5.89 -9.36 -8.70
N LEU A 317 5.08 -8.49 -8.06
CA LEU A 317 3.93 -8.91 -7.26
C LEU A 317 2.88 -9.60 -8.13
N VAL A 318 2.54 -9.01 -9.28
CA VAL A 318 1.59 -9.57 -10.26
C VAL A 318 2.00 -10.98 -10.69
N ASP A 319 3.28 -11.13 -11.06
CA ASP A 319 3.82 -12.41 -11.50
C ASP A 319 3.76 -13.46 -10.37
N THR A 320 4.02 -13.04 -9.13
CA THR A 320 3.97 -13.92 -7.97
C THR A 320 2.55 -14.34 -7.62
N VAL A 321 1.57 -13.42 -7.67
CA VAL A 321 0.14 -13.74 -7.52
C VAL A 321 -0.28 -14.78 -8.56
N SER A 322 0.10 -14.58 -9.83
CA SER A 322 -0.19 -15.52 -10.92
C SER A 322 0.42 -16.91 -10.67
N SER A 323 1.68 -16.95 -10.26
CA SER A 323 2.36 -18.19 -9.87
C SER A 323 1.69 -18.89 -8.69
N CYS A 324 1.30 -18.15 -7.66
CA CYS A 324 0.60 -18.68 -6.49
C CYS A 324 -0.80 -19.19 -6.82
N HIS A 325 -1.57 -18.45 -7.61
CA HIS A 325 -2.86 -18.87 -8.12
C HIS A 325 -2.76 -20.21 -8.87
N LYS A 326 -1.76 -20.35 -9.74
CA LYS A 326 -1.49 -21.60 -10.47
C LYS A 326 -1.06 -22.73 -9.53
N ALA A 327 -0.11 -22.48 -8.63
CA ALA A 327 0.40 -23.48 -7.68
C ALA A 327 -0.69 -23.99 -6.71
N ALA A 328 -1.64 -23.12 -6.35
CA ALA A 328 -2.79 -23.45 -5.52
C ALA A 328 -3.92 -24.14 -6.31
N GLY A 329 -3.72 -24.51 -7.57
CA GLY A 329 -4.72 -25.19 -8.41
C GLY A 329 -5.89 -24.28 -8.78
N ASN A 330 -5.59 -23.04 -9.20
CA ASN A 330 -6.53 -21.99 -9.55
C ASN A 330 -7.38 -21.48 -8.37
N LEU A 331 -6.83 -21.54 -7.15
CA LEU A 331 -7.40 -20.87 -5.99
C LEU A 331 -6.68 -19.53 -5.84
N MET A 332 -7.43 -18.43 -5.93
CA MET A 332 -6.87 -17.09 -5.72
C MET A 332 -6.51 -16.91 -4.24
N PRO A 333 -5.35 -16.34 -3.88
CA PRO A 333 -5.04 -16.01 -2.49
C PRO A 333 -6.15 -15.17 -1.85
N ASN A 334 -6.57 -15.55 -0.66
CA ASN A 334 -7.53 -14.76 0.13
C ASN A 334 -6.85 -13.63 0.87
N TYR A 335 -5.57 -13.80 1.21
CA TYR A 335 -4.78 -12.81 1.90
C TYR A 335 -3.49 -12.58 1.14
N VAL A 336 -3.09 -11.31 1.00
CA VAL A 336 -1.79 -10.91 0.46
C VAL A 336 -1.06 -10.12 1.53
N ALA A 337 -0.06 -10.74 2.16
CA ALA A 337 0.74 -10.14 3.21
C ALA A 337 1.98 -9.45 2.64
N VAL A 338 2.18 -8.19 3.00
CA VAL A 338 3.28 -7.35 2.49
C VAL A 338 3.90 -6.46 3.58
N ASN A 339 5.15 -6.03 3.38
CA ASN A 339 5.76 -4.91 4.10
C ASN A 339 5.42 -3.59 3.37
N PHE A 340 5.38 -2.45 4.06
CA PHE A 340 5.27 -1.10 3.48
C PHE A 340 4.18 -0.95 2.41
N TYR A 341 2.96 -1.39 2.72
CA TYR A 341 1.86 -1.56 1.75
C TYR A 341 1.54 -0.34 0.88
N MET A 342 1.84 0.89 1.33
CA MET A 342 1.61 2.13 0.58
C MET A 342 2.63 2.40 -0.53
N ARG A 343 3.81 1.78 -0.48
CA ARG A 343 4.91 2.06 -1.42
C ARG A 343 4.71 1.29 -2.71
N SER A 344 4.76 1.98 -3.84
CA SER A 344 4.66 1.36 -5.17
C SER A 344 5.20 2.28 -6.25
N ASP A 345 5.22 1.79 -7.49
CA ASP A 345 5.56 2.60 -8.67
C ASP A 345 4.34 3.15 -9.42
N GLY A 346 3.15 3.08 -8.81
CA GLY A 346 1.87 3.45 -9.40
C GLY A 346 0.68 2.86 -8.64
N GLY A 347 0.09 1.78 -9.16
CA GLY A 347 -1.10 1.13 -8.60
C GLY A 347 -0.83 0.24 -7.37
N GLY A 348 0.36 -0.36 -7.30
CA GLY A 348 0.81 -1.13 -6.14
C GLY A 348 -0.05 -2.35 -5.79
N VAL A 349 0.03 -2.73 -4.52
CA VAL A 349 -0.76 -3.83 -3.93
C VAL A 349 -2.28 -3.60 -4.06
N PHE A 350 -2.72 -2.34 -4.09
CA PHE A 350 -4.13 -1.99 -4.20
C PHE A 350 -4.69 -2.30 -5.58
N ASP A 351 -3.94 -2.01 -6.64
CA ASP A 351 -4.34 -2.37 -8.00
C ASP A 351 -4.32 -3.88 -8.19
N GLU A 352 -3.32 -4.58 -7.64
CA GLU A 352 -3.29 -6.04 -7.72
C GLU A 352 -4.47 -6.69 -6.98
N LEU A 353 -4.86 -6.18 -5.81
CA LEU A 353 -6.07 -6.64 -5.11
C LEU A 353 -7.35 -6.44 -5.91
N ASP A 354 -7.47 -5.33 -6.63
CA ASP A 354 -8.60 -5.10 -7.54
C ASP A 354 -8.62 -6.14 -8.67
N ARG A 355 -7.45 -6.50 -9.21
CA ARG A 355 -7.33 -7.52 -10.26
C ARG A 355 -7.67 -8.92 -9.74
N MET A 356 -7.13 -9.28 -8.58
CA MET A 356 -7.44 -10.55 -7.90
C MET A 356 -8.94 -10.70 -7.66
N ASN A 357 -9.59 -9.70 -7.06
CA ASN A 357 -11.02 -9.74 -6.79
C ASN A 357 -11.86 -9.64 -8.07
N GLY A 358 -11.43 -8.89 -9.09
CA GLY A 358 -12.11 -8.88 -10.38
C GLY A 358 -12.17 -10.27 -11.00
N GLN A 359 -11.05 -10.98 -10.97
CA GLN A 359 -10.94 -12.33 -11.51
C GLN A 359 -11.75 -13.32 -10.69
N SER A 360 -11.60 -13.32 -9.36
CA SER A 360 -12.24 -14.33 -8.50
C SER A 360 -13.75 -14.12 -8.33
N LEU A 361 -14.22 -12.87 -8.29
CA LEU A 361 -15.61 -12.55 -7.95
C LEU A 361 -16.52 -12.47 -9.18
N CYS A 362 -16.01 -11.97 -10.32
CA CYS A 362 -16.83 -11.74 -11.51
C CYS A 362 -16.16 -12.12 -12.84
N GLY A 363 -14.95 -12.67 -12.84
CA GLY A 363 -14.25 -13.10 -14.05
C GLY A 363 -13.69 -11.96 -14.91
N CYS A 364 -13.56 -10.76 -14.35
CA CYS A 364 -13.03 -9.58 -15.04
C CYS A 364 -11.58 -9.30 -14.68
N ASN A 365 -10.89 -8.51 -15.51
CA ASN A 365 -9.49 -8.18 -15.26
C ASN A 365 -9.27 -7.30 -14.02
N THR A 366 -10.31 -6.60 -13.54
CA THR A 366 -10.31 -5.76 -12.34
C THR A 366 -11.72 -5.69 -11.78
N ILE A 367 -11.86 -5.53 -10.47
CA ILE A 367 -13.16 -5.45 -9.79
C ILE A 367 -13.98 -4.24 -10.26
N SER A 368 -13.33 -3.17 -10.70
CA SER A 368 -14.02 -2.00 -11.25
C SER A 368 -14.80 -2.30 -12.53
N ALA A 369 -14.45 -3.38 -13.24
CA ALA A 369 -15.18 -3.86 -14.41
C ALA A 369 -16.40 -4.71 -14.03
N CYS A 370 -16.53 -5.14 -12.78
CA CYS A 370 -17.64 -5.96 -12.35
C CYS A 370 -18.97 -5.17 -12.41
N GLU A 371 -20.03 -5.87 -12.77
CA GLU A 371 -21.40 -5.38 -12.64
C GLU A 371 -22.07 -6.05 -11.44
N ALA A 372 -22.67 -5.25 -10.55
CA ALA A 372 -23.39 -5.77 -9.40
C ALA A 372 -24.58 -6.62 -9.87
N GLY A 373 -24.61 -7.91 -9.47
CA GLY A 373 -25.61 -8.87 -9.96
C GLY A 373 -25.42 -9.29 -11.42
N GLY A 374 -24.33 -8.87 -12.07
CA GLY A 374 -23.95 -9.28 -13.41
C GLY A 374 -23.56 -10.75 -13.50
N ARG A 375 -23.56 -11.28 -14.72
CA ARG A 375 -23.09 -12.65 -14.97
C ARG A 375 -21.56 -12.70 -14.95
N TYR A 376 -21.02 -13.77 -14.37
CA TYR A 376 -19.57 -14.01 -14.38
C TYR A 376 -19.02 -14.00 -15.82
N GLY A 377 -17.92 -13.27 -16.03
CA GLY A 377 -17.27 -13.06 -17.32
C GLY A 377 -17.86 -11.92 -18.17
N VAL A 378 -18.94 -11.28 -17.74
CA VAL A 378 -19.50 -10.09 -18.41
C VAL A 378 -18.96 -8.85 -17.72
N CYS A 379 -18.05 -8.15 -18.42
CA CYS A 379 -17.32 -7.02 -17.87
C CYS A 379 -17.77 -5.72 -18.52
N LYS A 380 -17.88 -4.65 -17.71
CA LYS A 380 -18.06 -3.29 -18.21
C LYS A 380 -16.86 -2.88 -19.05
N ASP A 381 -17.11 -2.14 -20.11
CA ASP A 381 -16.07 -1.42 -20.83
C ASP A 381 -15.64 -0.23 -19.97
N ILE A 382 -14.70 -0.49 -19.07
CA ILE A 382 -13.92 0.55 -18.43
C ILE A 382 -12.79 0.87 -19.40
N ALA A 383 -12.87 2.06 -20.01
CA ALA A 383 -11.70 2.65 -20.65
C ALA A 383 -10.51 2.46 -19.71
N ALA A 384 -9.35 2.01 -20.24
CA ALA A 384 -8.11 1.87 -19.48
C ALA A 384 -7.77 3.24 -18.86
N SER A 385 -8.31 3.50 -17.69
CA SER A 385 -8.35 4.83 -17.13
C SER A 385 -7.46 4.82 -15.92
N SER A 386 -6.47 5.69 -15.95
CA SER A 386 -5.79 6.29 -14.81
C SER A 386 -6.76 6.93 -13.78
N ARG A 387 -8.08 6.87 -14.01
CA ARG A 387 -9.12 7.37 -13.10
C ARG A 387 -9.42 6.32 -12.04
N THR A 388 -9.09 6.67 -10.81
CA THR A 388 -9.66 6.06 -9.61
C THR A 388 -11.19 5.98 -9.75
N PRO A 389 -11.82 4.83 -9.49
CA PRO A 389 -13.27 4.76 -9.37
C PRO A 389 -13.73 5.77 -8.30
N GLY A 390 -14.68 6.63 -8.64
CA GLY A 390 -15.35 7.45 -7.65
C GLY A 390 -16.06 6.53 -6.65
N ILE A 391 -15.57 6.49 -5.42
CA ILE A 391 -16.19 5.73 -4.34
C ILE A 391 -17.55 6.38 -4.07
N ASN A 392 -18.63 5.67 -4.36
CA ASN A 392 -19.99 6.07 -4.00
C ASN A 392 -20.09 6.13 -2.47
N SER A 393 -20.50 7.29 -1.98
CA SER A 393 -20.54 7.73 -0.60
C SER A 393 -21.64 7.05 0.22
N ASN A 394 -21.45 5.78 0.58
CA ASN A 394 -22.25 5.12 1.63
C ASN A 394 -21.41 4.24 2.60
N GLY A 395 -20.09 4.19 2.43
CA GLY A 395 -19.13 3.82 3.49
C GLY A 395 -18.47 5.09 4.02
N GLY A 396 -18.26 5.20 5.34
CA GLY A 396 -17.76 6.41 5.99
C GLY A 396 -16.62 7.09 5.22
N SER A 397 -16.92 8.23 4.61
CA SER A 397 -15.92 9.02 3.88
C SER A 397 -15.10 9.79 4.90
N PHE A 398 -13.87 9.37 5.16
CA PHE A 398 -12.92 10.15 5.92
C PHE A 398 -12.18 11.10 4.97
N SER A 399 -12.38 12.40 5.17
CA SER A 399 -11.64 13.47 4.50
C SER A 399 -10.42 13.79 5.35
N GLY A 400 -9.27 13.22 5.00
CA GLY A 400 -7.99 13.54 5.64
C GLY A 400 -6.83 13.03 4.80
N SER A 401 -5.81 13.87 4.58
CA SER A 401 -4.54 13.43 4.03
C SER A 401 -3.80 12.62 5.09
N VAL A 402 -3.57 11.33 4.86
CA VAL A 402 -2.67 10.53 5.71
C VAL A 402 -1.25 11.00 5.44
N GLN A 403 -0.67 11.70 6.42
CA GLN A 403 0.68 12.22 6.35
C GLN A 403 1.66 11.14 6.83
N MET A 404 2.45 10.58 5.92
CA MET A 404 3.62 9.78 6.27
C MET A 404 4.59 10.64 7.10
N THR A 405 5.20 10.05 8.13
CA THR A 405 6.23 10.74 8.93
C THR A 405 7.51 11.04 8.13
N GLY A 406 7.67 10.46 6.93
CA GLY A 406 8.75 10.76 5.98
C GLY A 406 8.20 11.29 4.65
N SER A 407 8.07 12.62 4.52
CA SER A 407 7.84 13.23 3.20
C SER A 407 9.09 13.04 2.33
N ALA A 408 8.90 12.72 1.04
CA ALA A 408 9.98 12.77 0.07
C ALA A 408 10.52 14.20 0.02
N ALA A 409 11.80 14.39 0.36
CA ALA A 409 12.42 15.70 0.34
C ALA A 409 12.32 16.30 -1.07
N SER A 410 11.58 17.41 -1.22
CA SER A 410 11.57 18.18 -2.45
C SER A 410 13.00 18.62 -2.76
N THR A 411 13.57 18.17 -3.88
CA THR A 411 14.78 18.79 -4.41
C THR A 411 14.39 20.19 -4.88
N LYS A 412 14.59 21.20 -4.02
CA LYS A 412 14.30 22.59 -4.40
C LYS A 412 15.17 22.97 -5.59
N LEU A 413 14.51 23.28 -6.70
CA LEU A 413 15.08 23.83 -7.93
C LEU A 413 15.61 25.28 -7.74
N THR A 414 16.01 25.67 -6.53
CA THR A 414 16.51 27.02 -6.24
C THR A 414 17.97 27.22 -6.65
N ASN A 415 18.73 26.14 -6.86
CA ASN A 415 20.15 26.24 -7.23
C ASN A 415 20.39 26.60 -8.70
N ALA A 416 19.41 26.42 -9.59
CA ALA A 416 19.56 26.79 -11.00
C ALA A 416 19.42 28.31 -11.23
N ILE A 417 18.63 29.00 -10.40
CA ILE A 417 18.34 30.43 -10.54
C ILE A 417 19.50 31.29 -10.03
N TYR A 418 20.21 30.84 -8.99
CA TYR A 418 21.35 31.57 -8.43
C TYR A 418 22.58 31.59 -9.34
N VAL A 419 22.80 30.54 -10.15
CA VAL A 419 23.93 30.49 -11.10
C VAL A 419 23.72 31.46 -12.27
N PHE A 420 22.47 31.75 -12.65
CA PHE A 420 22.17 32.63 -13.79
C PHE A 420 22.27 34.13 -13.47
N LEU A 421 22.02 34.55 -12.22
CA LEU A 421 22.11 35.96 -11.82
C LEU A 421 23.55 36.46 -11.62
N ILE A 422 24.53 35.56 -11.49
CA ILE A 422 25.95 35.92 -11.30
C ILE A 422 26.65 36.20 -12.65
N CYS A 423 26.09 35.76 -13.77
CA CYS A 423 26.69 35.94 -15.11
C CYS A 423 26.23 37.21 -15.86
N TRP A 424 25.48 38.12 -15.21
CA TRP A 424 24.78 39.22 -15.90
C TRP A 424 25.26 40.67 -15.65
N PRO A 425 26.54 40.91 -15.32
CA PRO A 425 27.13 42.19 -15.68
C PRO A 425 28.56 42.04 -16.25
N LEU A 426 28.70 41.55 -17.48
CA LEU A 426 29.99 41.61 -18.21
C LEU A 426 29.86 42.01 -19.69
N MET A 427 28.77 42.67 -20.09
CA MET A 427 28.62 43.20 -21.44
C MET A 427 27.93 44.58 -21.43
N ILE A 428 28.65 45.60 -20.94
CA ILE A 428 28.36 47.00 -21.24
C ILE A 428 29.56 47.54 -22.05
N PRO A 429 29.40 47.90 -23.33
CA PRO A 429 30.48 48.52 -24.07
C PRO A 429 30.55 50.01 -23.69
N PHE A 430 31.68 50.44 -23.10
CA PHE A 430 32.01 51.86 -23.00
C PHE A 430 32.31 52.39 -24.40
N SER A 431 31.57 53.42 -24.80
CA SER A 431 31.84 54.23 -25.99
C SER A 431 33.00 55.20 -25.71
N LEU A 432 33.96 55.26 -26.63
CA LEU A 432 34.85 56.40 -26.87
C LEU A 432 35.13 56.49 -28.37
#